data_AF-A0A943L811-F1
#
_entry.id   AF-A0A943L811-F1
#
_cell.length_a   1.000
_cell.length_b   1.000
_cell.length_c   1.000
_cell.angle_alpha   90.00
_cell.angle_beta   90.00
_cell.angle_gamma   90.00
#
_symmetry.space_group_name_H-M   'P 1'
#
loop_
_entity.id
_entity.type
_entity.pdbx_description
1 polymer ?
#
loop_
_entity_poly.entity_id
_entity_poly.type
_entity_poly.pdbx_seq_one_letter_code
_entity_poly.pdbx_strand_id
1 'polypeptide(L)'
;MKELKLSQNFAMIALNAQDSINMTVVKKVALHTIAAAVVLETYLDGKFEVVGDKLSLNKSYLDNPDITLYEEAVFKPLFNKKGEIQENLRWWLLKASNLSNKNLKKLERAITDSLKGQDYFEEIPNLLGCDMYYKTAGLSLKEYRANIDEYTRIIEGLKADVLEDGVISDDSVIMLWLLRESGSFQEVFSKSDLEIIFDRIANLFINNKFSKELFNINVNHGLELTIKGFLNMKKNAIKTPLGTGFNFAFPAIERSQSIFIDTEKWFPNAEQRLVDVRRRLEENGHSYNILRMGAVPLIKIDNILYEAIPEAIPGRIPIHGVRLRRYCI
;
A
#
# COMPACT_ATOMS: atom_id res chain seq x y z
N MET A 1 8.50 -14.94 -16.97
CA MET A 1 8.52 -14.22 -15.68
C MET A 1 8.03 -15.18 -14.61
N LYS A 2 8.67 -15.18 -13.43
CA LYS A 2 8.19 -16.00 -12.30
C LYS A 2 7.00 -15.30 -11.68
N GLU A 3 5.97 -16.07 -11.33
CA GLU A 3 4.78 -15.56 -10.65
C GLU A 3 5.15 -15.09 -9.24
N LEU A 4 4.75 -13.86 -8.91
CA LEU A 4 4.96 -13.27 -7.59
C LEU A 4 4.00 -13.89 -6.59
N LYS A 5 4.51 -14.19 -5.39
CA LYS A 5 3.65 -14.67 -4.30
C LYS A 5 2.79 -13.55 -3.70
N LEU A 6 1.76 -13.91 -2.94
CA LEU A 6 0.82 -12.98 -2.29
C LEU A 6 1.52 -11.85 -1.52
N SER A 7 2.50 -12.19 -0.67
CA SER A 7 3.22 -11.21 0.16
C SER A 7 4.04 -10.24 -0.69
N GLN A 8 4.62 -10.72 -1.79
CA GLN A 8 5.34 -9.92 -2.76
C GLN A 8 4.41 -8.99 -3.54
N ASN A 9 3.26 -9.49 -4.01
CA ASN A 9 2.22 -8.68 -4.66
C ASN A 9 1.74 -7.56 -3.73
N PHE A 10 1.47 -7.88 -2.47
CA PHE A 10 1.05 -6.86 -1.51
C PHE A 10 2.17 -5.88 -1.17
N ALA A 11 3.43 -6.32 -1.07
CA ALA A 11 4.56 -5.44 -0.83
C ALA A 11 4.79 -4.45 -1.98
N MET A 12 4.57 -4.87 -3.23
CA MET A 12 4.59 -3.99 -4.40
C MET A 12 3.60 -2.83 -4.26
N ILE A 13 2.42 -3.08 -3.68
CA ILE A 13 1.43 -2.02 -3.41
C ILE A 13 1.86 -1.19 -2.20
N ALA A 14 2.10 -1.85 -1.06
CA ALA A 14 2.22 -1.21 0.23
C ALA A 14 3.53 -0.42 0.42
N LEU A 15 4.61 -0.79 -0.26
CA LEU A 15 5.91 -0.12 -0.19
C LEU A 15 6.14 0.87 -1.33
N ASN A 16 5.29 0.91 -2.36
CA ASN A 16 5.44 1.88 -3.45
C ASN A 16 5.36 3.33 -2.93
N ALA A 17 6.31 4.17 -3.36
CA ALA A 17 6.55 5.54 -2.92
C ALA A 17 6.73 5.71 -1.40
N GLN A 18 7.16 4.66 -0.71
CA GLN A 18 7.61 4.77 0.69
C GLN A 18 9.09 5.13 0.76
N ASP A 19 9.46 5.87 1.81
CA ASP A 19 10.86 6.18 2.14
C ASP A 19 11.65 4.86 2.28
N SER A 20 12.72 4.68 1.50
CA SER A 20 13.54 3.47 1.50
C SER A 20 14.63 3.46 2.59
N ILE A 21 14.89 4.61 3.22
CA ILE A 21 15.96 4.81 4.19
C ILE A 21 15.40 4.76 5.61
N ASN A 22 14.35 5.54 5.87
CA ASN A 22 13.83 5.81 7.21
C ASN A 22 12.57 5.00 7.50
N MET A 23 12.42 4.55 8.75
CA MET A 23 11.23 3.83 9.21
C MET A 23 10.15 4.82 9.62
N THR A 24 9.33 5.26 8.66
CA THR A 24 8.15 6.12 8.91
C THR A 24 7.03 5.34 9.61
N VAL A 25 6.04 6.07 10.14
CA VAL A 25 4.87 5.44 10.77
C VAL A 25 4.09 4.63 9.74
N VAL A 26 3.87 5.20 8.55
CA VAL A 26 3.15 4.49 7.47
C VAL A 26 3.93 3.27 6.98
N LYS A 27 5.26 3.37 6.80
CA LYS A 27 6.06 2.20 6.40
C LYS A 27 6.01 1.10 7.47
N LYS A 28 6.00 1.47 8.75
CA LYS A 28 5.87 0.50 9.84
C LYS A 28 4.54 -0.26 9.76
N VAL A 29 3.43 0.45 9.53
CA VAL A 29 2.11 -0.16 9.31
C VAL A 29 2.14 -1.11 8.11
N ALA A 30 2.68 -0.65 6.97
CA ALA A 30 2.82 -1.48 5.77
C ALA A 30 3.61 -2.77 6.06
N LEU A 31 4.75 -2.68 6.76
CA LEU A 31 5.59 -3.84 7.09
C LEU A 31 4.91 -4.80 8.08
N HIS A 32 4.14 -4.29 9.04
CA HIS A 32 3.32 -5.12 9.93
C HIS A 32 2.22 -5.87 9.17
N THR A 33 1.62 -5.24 8.17
CA THR A 33 0.63 -5.89 7.30
C THR A 33 1.29 -6.87 6.32
N ILE A 34 2.48 -6.58 5.79
CA ILE A 34 3.29 -7.53 4.99
C ILE A 34 3.64 -8.77 5.83
N ALA A 35 4.00 -8.60 7.10
CA ALA A 35 4.25 -9.75 7.98
C ALA A 35 3.01 -10.65 8.12
N ALA A 36 1.80 -10.08 8.20
CA ALA A 36 0.56 -10.86 8.17
C ALA A 36 0.32 -11.51 6.79
N ALA A 37 0.64 -10.82 5.69
CA ALA A 37 0.56 -11.37 4.34
C ALA A 37 1.43 -12.63 4.19
N VAL A 38 2.62 -12.65 4.78
CA VAL A 38 3.50 -13.84 4.78
C VAL A 38 2.83 -15.02 5.50
N VAL A 39 2.17 -14.80 6.64
CA VAL A 39 1.44 -15.88 7.32
C VAL A 39 0.28 -16.40 6.45
N LEU A 40 -0.48 -15.49 5.83
CA LEU A 40 -1.61 -15.85 4.97
C LEU A 40 -1.16 -16.58 3.70
N GLU A 41 -0.03 -16.18 3.13
CA GLU A 41 0.62 -16.88 2.02
C GLU A 41 1.01 -18.30 2.42
N THR A 42 1.67 -18.48 3.57
CA THR A 42 2.02 -19.81 4.10
C THR A 42 0.78 -20.67 4.38
N TYR A 43 -0.34 -20.04 4.75
CA TYR A 43 -1.64 -20.71 4.90
C TYR A 43 -2.22 -21.17 3.56
N LEU A 44 -2.22 -20.30 2.54
CA LEU A 44 -2.67 -20.64 1.18
C LEU A 44 -1.81 -21.74 0.54
N ASP A 45 -0.49 -21.68 0.77
CA ASP A 45 0.49 -22.67 0.29
C ASP A 45 0.33 -24.05 1.00
N GLY A 46 -0.64 -24.19 1.93
CA GLY A 46 -0.95 -25.44 2.62
C GLY A 46 0.17 -25.92 3.56
N LYS A 47 1.02 -25.01 4.05
CA LYS A 47 2.19 -25.36 4.87
C LYS A 47 1.86 -25.53 6.36
N PHE A 48 0.71 -25.03 6.80
CA PHE A 48 0.22 -25.29 8.15
C PHE A 48 -0.48 -26.65 8.24
N GLU A 49 -0.19 -27.41 9.29
CA GLU A 49 -0.98 -28.57 9.64
C GLU A 49 -2.25 -28.13 10.36
N VAL A 50 -3.41 -28.56 9.87
CA VAL A 50 -4.71 -28.22 10.48
C VAL A 50 -5.04 -29.25 11.57
N VAL A 51 -4.97 -28.81 12.83
CA VAL A 51 -5.32 -29.63 13.99
C VAL A 51 -6.56 -29.05 14.65
N GLY A 52 -7.72 -29.53 14.23
CA GLY A 52 -9.02 -29.00 14.66
C GLY A 52 -9.27 -27.61 14.08
N ASP A 53 -9.41 -26.60 14.95
CA ASP A 53 -9.56 -25.19 14.60
C ASP A 53 -8.24 -24.40 14.66
N LYS A 54 -7.11 -25.09 14.85
CA LYS A 54 -5.78 -24.50 14.99
C LYS A 54 -4.89 -24.83 13.81
N LEU A 55 -3.95 -23.91 13.57
CA LEU A 55 -2.88 -24.02 12.60
C LEU A 55 -1.59 -24.35 13.36
N SER A 56 -1.00 -25.52 13.07
CA SER A 56 0.29 -25.93 13.59
C SER A 56 1.40 -25.71 12.57
N LEU A 57 2.53 -25.18 13.03
CA LEU A 57 3.76 -25.08 12.26
C LEU A 57 4.93 -25.51 13.13
N ASN A 58 5.75 -26.43 12.61
CA ASN A 58 6.98 -26.85 13.27
C ASN A 58 8.13 -25.90 12.92
N LYS A 59 9.07 -25.71 13.86
CA LYS A 59 10.28 -24.92 13.63
C LYS A 59 11.14 -25.50 12.50
N SER A 60 11.07 -26.80 12.22
CA SER A 60 11.73 -27.44 11.07
C SER A 60 11.29 -26.85 9.72
N TYR A 61 10.16 -26.13 9.67
CA TYR A 61 9.77 -25.33 8.50
C TYR A 61 10.88 -24.35 8.08
N LEU A 62 11.62 -23.80 9.05
CA LEU A 62 12.74 -22.88 8.81
C LEU A 62 13.96 -23.56 8.17
N ASP A 63 14.03 -24.89 8.21
CA ASP A 63 15.11 -25.68 7.63
C ASP A 63 14.75 -26.15 6.20
N ASN A 64 13.56 -25.79 5.70
CA ASN A 64 13.12 -26.13 4.35
C ASN A 64 14.00 -25.42 3.30
N PRO A 65 14.61 -26.13 2.34
CA PRO A 65 15.42 -25.51 1.29
C PRO A 65 14.68 -24.49 0.43
N ASP A 66 13.34 -24.60 0.34
CA ASP A 66 12.51 -23.70 -0.46
C ASP A 66 12.00 -22.47 0.33
N ILE A 67 12.36 -22.34 1.61
CA ILE A 67 11.92 -21.19 2.42
C ILE A 67 12.54 -19.90 1.88
N THR A 68 11.70 -18.88 1.73
CA THR A 68 12.18 -17.56 1.34
C THR A 68 12.76 -16.81 2.54
N LEU A 69 13.69 -15.88 2.27
CA LEU A 69 14.32 -15.08 3.33
C LEU A 69 13.31 -14.19 4.07
N TYR A 70 12.22 -13.77 3.42
CA TYR A 70 11.18 -12.98 4.07
C TYR A 70 10.26 -13.84 4.95
N GLU A 71 10.00 -15.09 4.57
CA GLU A 71 9.35 -16.06 5.46
C GLU A 71 10.18 -16.32 6.71
N GLU A 72 11.49 -16.54 6.54
CA GLU A 72 12.40 -16.71 7.69
C GLU A 72 12.38 -15.46 8.59
N ALA A 73 12.37 -14.25 8.00
CA ALA A 73 12.32 -13.00 8.75
C ALA A 73 11.05 -12.85 9.62
N VAL A 74 9.93 -13.45 9.21
CA VAL A 74 8.67 -13.46 9.97
C VAL A 74 8.62 -14.61 10.97
N PHE A 75 8.88 -15.85 10.55
CA PHE A 75 8.65 -17.02 11.41
C PHE A 75 9.73 -17.24 12.47
N LYS A 76 11.00 -16.94 12.17
CA LYS A 76 12.11 -17.10 13.13
C LYS A 76 11.88 -16.35 14.45
N PRO A 77 11.47 -15.07 14.48
CA PRO A 77 11.16 -14.40 15.73
C PRO A 77 9.87 -14.91 16.42
N LEU A 78 8.94 -15.53 15.68
CA LEU A 78 7.72 -16.11 16.25
C LEU A 78 8.02 -17.40 17.02
N PHE A 79 8.87 -18.29 16.48
CA PHE A 79 9.27 -19.53 17.12
C PHE A 79 10.07 -19.32 18.41
N ASN A 80 11.00 -18.36 18.43
CA ASN A 80 11.89 -18.14 19.57
C ASN A 80 12.52 -19.47 20.07
N LYS A 81 12.20 -19.90 21.30
CA LYS A 81 12.64 -21.18 21.90
C LYS A 81 11.67 -22.36 21.69
N LYS A 82 10.49 -22.13 21.11
CA LYS A 82 9.48 -23.17 20.88
C LYS A 82 9.85 -24.01 19.66
N GLY A 83 9.67 -25.32 19.75
CA GLY A 83 9.85 -26.25 18.62
C GLY A 83 8.63 -26.34 17.71
N GLU A 84 7.45 -26.04 18.23
CA GLU A 84 6.18 -26.08 17.52
C GLU A 84 5.26 -24.98 18.07
N ILE A 85 4.43 -24.41 17.21
CA ILE A 85 3.36 -23.49 17.59
C ILE A 85 2.07 -24.00 16.98
N GLN A 86 1.08 -24.27 17.83
CA GLN A 86 -0.27 -24.68 17.42
C GLN A 86 -1.29 -23.67 17.98
N GLU A 87 -1.70 -22.73 17.15
CA GLU A 87 -2.59 -21.62 17.54
C GLU A 87 -3.58 -21.29 16.41
N ASN A 88 -4.62 -20.51 16.71
CA ASN A 88 -5.59 -20.09 15.70
C ASN A 88 -5.04 -19.00 14.76
N LEU A 89 -5.72 -18.77 13.63
CA LEU A 89 -5.32 -17.77 12.64
C LEU A 89 -5.15 -16.38 13.26
N ARG A 90 -6.07 -15.97 14.14
CA ARG A 90 -6.02 -14.69 14.85
C ARG A 90 -4.70 -14.51 15.61
N TRP A 91 -4.23 -15.53 16.31
CA TRP A 91 -2.97 -15.47 17.04
C TRP A 91 -1.80 -15.24 16.09
N TRP A 92 -1.75 -15.99 14.99
CA TRP A 92 -0.68 -15.90 13.99
C TRP A 92 -0.60 -14.49 13.38
N LEU A 93 -1.73 -13.95 12.93
CA LEU A 93 -1.78 -12.60 12.34
C LEU A 93 -1.39 -11.53 13.36
N LEU A 94 -1.93 -11.59 14.59
CA LEU A 94 -1.58 -10.63 15.63
C LEU A 94 -0.11 -10.71 16.05
N LYS A 95 0.50 -11.89 16.05
CA LYS A 95 1.93 -12.03 16.38
C LYS A 95 2.83 -11.52 15.26
N ALA A 96 2.51 -11.83 14.01
CA ALA A 96 3.26 -11.33 12.86
C ALA A 96 3.16 -9.80 12.74
N SER A 97 1.98 -9.22 12.96
CA SER A 97 1.79 -7.76 12.91
C SER A 97 2.29 -7.02 14.15
N ASN A 98 2.91 -7.70 15.13
CA ASN A 98 3.54 -7.07 16.30
C ASN A 98 5.06 -7.30 16.34
N LEU A 99 5.68 -7.55 15.19
CA LEU A 99 7.14 -7.67 15.11
C LEU A 99 7.86 -6.39 15.54
N SER A 100 9.01 -6.57 16.20
CA SER A 100 9.88 -5.47 16.60
C SER A 100 10.48 -4.74 15.40
N ASN A 101 10.85 -3.46 15.56
CA ASN A 101 11.50 -2.68 14.48
C ASN A 101 12.74 -3.37 13.89
N LYS A 102 13.50 -4.12 14.71
CA LYS A 102 14.65 -4.90 14.25
C LYS A 102 14.24 -5.99 13.26
N ASN A 103 13.13 -6.68 13.54
CA ASN A 103 12.60 -7.73 12.67
C ASN A 103 11.92 -7.14 11.44
N LEU A 104 11.21 -6.01 11.58
CA LEU A 104 10.64 -5.30 10.43
C LEU A 104 11.70 -4.85 9.43
N LYS A 105 12.84 -4.32 9.89
CA LYS A 105 13.97 -3.97 9.00
C LYS A 105 14.55 -5.19 8.28
N LYS A 106 14.54 -6.37 8.91
CA LYS A 106 14.97 -7.61 8.26
C LYS A 106 13.96 -8.06 7.21
N LEU A 107 12.67 -8.00 7.54
CA LEU A 107 11.58 -8.29 6.62
C LEU A 107 11.61 -7.36 5.41
N GLU A 108 11.71 -6.05 5.65
CA GLU A 108 11.83 -5.03 4.59
C GLU A 108 12.96 -5.38 3.63
N ARG A 109 14.18 -5.58 4.13
CA ARG A 109 15.33 -5.96 3.27
C ARG A 109 15.07 -7.26 2.52
N ALA A 110 14.65 -8.32 3.22
CA ALA A 110 14.46 -9.62 2.61
C ALA A 110 13.41 -9.59 1.49
N ILE A 111 12.28 -8.88 1.69
CA ILE A 111 11.24 -8.79 0.66
C ILE A 111 11.66 -7.84 -0.47
N THR A 112 12.28 -6.70 -0.18
CA THR A 112 12.74 -5.77 -1.23
C THR A 112 13.88 -6.36 -2.05
N ASP A 113 14.81 -7.10 -1.44
CA ASP A 113 15.90 -7.77 -2.16
C ASP A 113 15.34 -8.86 -3.08
N SER A 114 14.31 -9.59 -2.63
CA SER A 114 13.63 -10.59 -3.46
C SER A 114 12.93 -10.00 -4.69
N LEU A 115 12.43 -8.76 -4.59
CA LEU A 115 11.75 -8.06 -5.67
C LEU A 115 12.75 -7.33 -6.59
N LYS A 116 13.79 -6.71 -6.02
CA LYS A 116 14.91 -6.08 -6.76
C LYS A 116 15.65 -7.10 -7.63
N GLY A 117 15.91 -8.30 -7.11
CA GLY A 117 16.58 -9.37 -7.87
C GLY A 117 15.79 -9.86 -9.09
N GLN A 118 14.54 -9.42 -9.25
CA GLN A 118 13.66 -9.75 -10.37
C GLN A 118 13.18 -8.51 -11.15
N ASP A 119 13.82 -7.35 -10.96
CA ASP A 119 13.50 -6.07 -11.59
C ASP A 119 12.07 -5.55 -11.34
N TYR A 120 11.42 -6.03 -10.27
CA TYR A 120 10.10 -5.55 -9.86
C TYR A 120 10.15 -4.31 -8.96
N PHE A 121 11.32 -3.98 -8.43
CA PHE A 121 11.47 -2.93 -7.42
C PHE A 121 12.81 -2.22 -7.58
N GLU A 122 12.83 -0.92 -7.37
CA GLU A 122 14.05 -0.14 -7.35
C GLU A 122 13.99 0.98 -6.30
N GLU A 123 15.15 1.58 -6.01
CA GLU A 123 15.25 2.78 -5.19
C GLU A 123 15.58 3.97 -6.07
N ILE A 124 14.69 4.96 -6.08
CA ILE A 124 14.85 6.21 -6.83
C ILE A 124 14.94 7.40 -5.86
N PRO A 125 15.42 8.57 -6.31
CA PRO A 125 15.26 9.81 -5.56
C PRO A 125 13.79 10.02 -5.16
N ASN A 126 13.57 10.49 -3.94
CA ASN A 126 12.21 10.79 -3.49
C ASN A 126 11.62 11.97 -4.28
N LEU A 127 10.30 11.94 -4.52
CA LEU A 127 9.62 13.01 -5.25
C LEU A 127 9.77 14.39 -4.58
N LEU A 128 9.90 14.45 -3.24
CA LEU A 128 10.24 15.67 -2.51
C LEU A 128 11.60 16.26 -2.91
N GLY A 129 12.53 15.43 -3.36
CA GLY A 129 13.83 15.87 -3.89
C GLY A 129 13.72 16.72 -5.16
N CYS A 130 12.55 16.74 -5.82
CA CYS A 130 12.27 17.64 -6.93
C CYS A 130 12.01 19.10 -6.48
N ASP A 131 11.65 19.34 -5.22
CA ASP A 131 11.53 20.69 -4.66
C ASP A 131 12.93 21.25 -4.35
N MET A 132 13.23 22.47 -4.83
CA MET A 132 14.54 23.11 -4.65
C MET A 132 14.93 23.30 -3.18
N TYR A 133 13.96 23.46 -2.28
CA TYR A 133 14.23 23.54 -0.85
C TYR A 133 14.93 22.27 -0.35
N TYR A 134 14.42 21.10 -0.73
CA TYR A 134 15.01 19.82 -0.35
C TYR A 134 16.31 19.53 -1.11
N LYS A 135 16.36 19.89 -2.40
CA LYS A 135 17.56 19.72 -3.24
C LYS A 135 18.76 20.51 -2.67
N THR A 136 18.54 21.75 -2.25
CA THR A 136 19.60 22.61 -1.67
C THR A 136 19.96 22.23 -0.23
N ALA A 137 19.04 21.60 0.51
CA ALA A 137 19.31 21.09 1.86
C ALA A 137 20.25 19.87 1.87
N GLY A 138 20.55 19.27 0.71
CA GLY A 138 21.48 18.13 0.59
C GLY A 138 20.99 16.85 1.27
N LEU A 139 19.67 16.73 1.48
CA LEU A 139 19.08 15.55 2.11
C LEU A 139 19.04 14.39 1.11
N SER A 140 19.65 13.27 1.47
CA SER A 140 19.52 12.02 0.72
C SER A 140 18.14 11.42 0.98
N LEU A 141 17.15 11.79 0.17
CA LEU A 141 15.80 11.23 0.20
C LEU A 141 15.66 10.21 -0.92
N LYS A 142 15.31 8.97 -0.56
CA LYS A 142 15.04 7.91 -1.53
C LYS A 142 13.70 7.27 -1.23
N GLU A 143 13.03 6.82 -2.27
CA GLU A 143 11.81 6.05 -2.16
C GLU A 143 11.88 4.79 -3.00
N TYR A 144 11.02 3.84 -2.66
CA TYR A 144 10.84 2.66 -3.48
C TYR A 144 9.90 2.93 -4.65
N ARG A 145 10.29 2.51 -5.84
CA ARG A 145 9.43 2.45 -7.01
C ARG A 145 9.18 1.00 -7.40
N ALA A 146 7.90 0.62 -7.43
CA ALA A 146 7.48 -0.65 -8.02
C ALA A 146 7.51 -0.56 -9.55
N ASN A 147 7.83 -1.66 -10.22
CA ASN A 147 7.73 -1.75 -11.68
C ASN A 147 6.31 -1.41 -12.14
N ILE A 148 6.20 -0.53 -13.14
CA ILE A 148 4.94 0.09 -13.54
C ILE A 148 3.97 -0.93 -14.17
N ASP A 149 4.49 -1.81 -15.03
CA ASP A 149 3.68 -2.80 -15.73
C ASP A 149 3.17 -3.85 -14.75
N GLU A 150 4.05 -4.34 -13.88
CA GLU A 150 3.70 -5.34 -12.88
C GLU A 150 2.76 -4.77 -11.81
N TYR A 151 3.01 -3.54 -11.34
CA TYR A 151 2.10 -2.85 -10.42
C TYR A 151 0.71 -2.71 -11.04
N THR A 152 0.63 -2.30 -12.31
CA THR A 152 -0.65 -2.18 -13.02
C THR A 152 -1.32 -3.55 -13.18
N ARG A 153 -0.57 -4.61 -13.52
CA ARG A 153 -1.07 -5.98 -13.63
C ARG A 153 -1.70 -6.47 -12.32
N ILE A 154 -1.03 -6.25 -11.18
CA ILE A 154 -1.53 -6.64 -9.86
C ILE A 154 -2.84 -5.90 -9.53
N ILE A 155 -2.85 -4.58 -9.73
CA ILE A 155 -4.02 -3.74 -9.41
C ILE A 155 -5.22 -4.08 -10.28
N GLU A 156 -5.03 -4.16 -11.60
CA GLU A 156 -6.13 -4.44 -12.53
C GLU A 156 -6.60 -5.90 -12.42
N GLY A 157 -5.70 -6.84 -12.14
CA GLY A 157 -6.08 -8.23 -11.84
C GLY A 157 -6.95 -8.34 -10.59
N LEU A 158 -6.58 -7.64 -9.51
CA LEU A 158 -7.39 -7.57 -8.30
C LEU A 158 -8.75 -6.91 -8.56
N LYS A 159 -8.78 -5.82 -9.32
CA LYS A 159 -10.05 -5.15 -9.69
C LYS A 159 -10.95 -6.05 -10.50
N ALA A 160 -10.42 -6.76 -11.50
CA ALA A 160 -11.21 -7.69 -12.31
C ALA A 160 -11.86 -8.75 -11.42
N ASP A 161 -11.08 -9.41 -10.57
CA ASP A 161 -11.59 -10.46 -9.68
C ASP A 161 -12.64 -9.93 -8.67
N VAL A 162 -12.43 -8.70 -8.17
CA VAL A 162 -13.26 -8.09 -7.12
C VAL A 162 -14.44 -7.25 -7.63
N LEU A 163 -14.44 -6.77 -8.87
CA LEU A 163 -15.53 -5.94 -9.40
C LEU A 163 -16.41 -6.70 -10.41
N GLU A 164 -15.90 -7.73 -11.06
CA GLU A 164 -16.67 -8.52 -12.01
C GLU A 164 -17.57 -9.55 -11.31
N ASP A 165 -18.65 -9.94 -11.98
CA ASP A 165 -19.57 -10.96 -11.50
C ASP A 165 -18.88 -12.33 -11.46
N GLY A 166 -18.77 -12.94 -10.28
CA GLY A 166 -18.10 -14.22 -10.11
C GLY A 166 -17.81 -14.59 -8.67
N VAL A 167 -17.07 -15.69 -8.49
CA VAL A 167 -16.50 -16.08 -7.19
C VAL A 167 -15.14 -15.38 -7.06
N ILE A 168 -14.97 -14.61 -5.98
CA ILE A 168 -13.69 -13.96 -5.68
C ILE A 168 -12.70 -15.03 -5.22
N SER A 169 -11.48 -15.02 -5.75
CA SER A 169 -10.40 -15.92 -5.31
C SER A 169 -9.98 -15.66 -3.86
N ASP A 170 -9.48 -16.68 -3.17
CA ASP A 170 -9.00 -16.53 -1.79
C ASP A 170 -7.83 -15.51 -1.70
N ASP A 171 -6.97 -15.44 -2.72
CA ASP A 171 -5.91 -14.45 -2.85
C ASP A 171 -6.46 -13.02 -2.84
N SER A 172 -7.50 -12.75 -3.63
CA SER A 172 -8.16 -11.44 -3.66
C SER A 172 -8.91 -11.13 -2.37
N VAL A 173 -9.54 -12.12 -1.75
CA VAL A 173 -10.17 -11.97 -0.43
C VAL A 173 -9.14 -11.52 0.61
N ILE A 174 -7.97 -12.16 0.61
CA ILE A 174 -6.87 -11.80 1.50
C ILE A 174 -6.30 -10.43 1.13
N MET A 175 -6.12 -10.13 -0.16
CA MET A 175 -5.62 -8.83 -0.61
C MET A 175 -6.54 -7.69 -0.16
N LEU A 176 -7.86 -7.85 -0.24
CA LEU A 176 -8.82 -6.88 0.29
C LEU A 176 -8.67 -6.68 1.81
N TRP A 177 -8.43 -7.75 2.55
CA TRP A 177 -8.14 -7.64 3.98
C TRP A 177 -6.82 -6.89 4.23
N LEU A 178 -5.76 -7.18 3.48
CA LEU A 178 -4.46 -6.49 3.60
C LEU A 178 -4.54 -5.00 3.24
N LEU A 179 -5.31 -4.64 2.21
CA LEU A 179 -5.58 -3.25 1.85
C LEU A 179 -6.36 -2.53 2.95
N ARG A 180 -7.30 -3.21 3.62
CA ARG A 180 -8.01 -2.69 4.79
C ARG A 180 -7.05 -2.40 5.92
N GLU A 181 -6.22 -3.37 6.28
CA GLU A 181 -5.32 -3.28 7.44
C GLU A 181 -4.14 -2.34 7.21
N SER A 182 -3.78 -2.06 5.96
CA SER A 182 -2.75 -1.07 5.64
C SER A 182 -3.30 0.31 5.31
N GLY A 183 -4.62 0.45 5.14
CA GLY A 183 -5.25 1.71 4.70
C GLY A 183 -4.95 2.07 3.25
N SER A 184 -4.64 1.09 2.39
CA SER A 184 -4.23 1.30 0.99
C SER A 184 -5.37 1.19 -0.02
N PHE A 185 -6.63 1.07 0.42
CA PHE A 185 -7.81 0.96 -0.47
C PHE A 185 -7.87 2.06 -1.54
N GLN A 186 -7.63 3.31 -1.15
CA GLN A 186 -7.75 4.47 -2.04
C GLN A 186 -6.63 4.56 -3.09
N GLU A 187 -5.59 3.74 -2.95
CA GLU A 187 -4.51 3.62 -3.96
C GLU A 187 -4.91 2.65 -5.07
N VAL A 188 -5.84 1.74 -4.78
CA VAL A 188 -6.27 0.67 -5.68
C VAL A 188 -7.62 0.98 -6.30
N PHE A 189 -8.59 1.41 -5.49
CA PHE A 189 -10.00 1.46 -5.84
C PHE A 189 -10.53 2.89 -5.84
N SER A 190 -11.43 3.16 -6.79
CA SER A 190 -12.17 4.40 -6.83
C SER A 190 -13.22 4.48 -5.73
N LYS A 191 -13.72 5.69 -5.44
CA LYS A 191 -14.86 5.85 -4.52
C LYS A 191 -16.09 5.03 -4.94
N SER A 192 -16.39 4.92 -6.23
CA SER A 192 -17.50 4.10 -6.74
C SER A 192 -17.25 2.60 -6.59
N ASP A 193 -16.01 2.16 -6.75
CA ASP A 193 -15.64 0.75 -6.58
C ASP A 193 -15.86 0.29 -5.14
N LEU A 194 -15.57 1.17 -4.17
CA LEU A 194 -15.70 0.85 -2.74
C LEU A 194 -17.12 0.42 -2.35
N GLU A 195 -18.16 0.98 -2.97
CA GLU A 195 -19.55 0.60 -2.69
C GLU A 195 -19.82 -0.86 -3.09
N ILE A 196 -19.35 -1.26 -4.26
CA ILE A 196 -19.47 -2.64 -4.78
C ILE A 196 -18.65 -3.60 -3.90
N ILE A 197 -17.42 -3.21 -3.56
CA ILE A 197 -16.51 -4.02 -2.75
C ILE A 197 -17.09 -4.31 -1.39
N PHE A 198 -17.64 -3.30 -0.70
CA PHE A 198 -18.22 -3.52 0.62
C PHE A 198 -19.42 -4.46 0.59
N ASP A 199 -20.23 -4.42 -0.47
CA ASP A 199 -21.33 -5.37 -0.66
C ASP A 199 -20.83 -6.79 -0.92
N ARG A 200 -19.78 -6.97 -1.73
CA ARG A 200 -19.17 -8.29 -1.94
C ARG A 200 -18.50 -8.83 -0.67
N ILE A 201 -17.77 -8.00 0.09
CA ILE A 201 -17.19 -8.38 1.38
C ILE A 201 -18.29 -8.80 2.37
N ALA A 202 -19.41 -8.08 2.41
CA ALA A 202 -20.54 -8.45 3.27
C ALA A 202 -21.11 -9.83 2.90
N ASN A 203 -21.26 -10.12 1.61
CA ASN A 203 -21.69 -11.43 1.13
C ASN A 203 -20.69 -12.54 1.47
N LEU A 204 -19.40 -12.29 1.29
CA LEU A 204 -18.32 -13.24 1.67
C LEU A 204 -18.35 -13.51 3.18
N PHE A 205 -18.53 -12.48 4.00
CA PHE A 205 -18.57 -12.60 5.46
C PHE A 205 -19.73 -13.49 5.95
N ILE A 206 -20.85 -13.51 5.23
CA ILE A 206 -22.01 -14.36 5.57
C ILE A 206 -21.80 -15.79 5.08
N ASN A 207 -21.28 -15.96 3.86
CA ASN A 207 -21.30 -17.23 3.14
C ASN A 207 -20.01 -18.05 3.25
N ASN A 208 -18.87 -17.44 3.62
CA ASN A 208 -17.57 -18.09 3.70
C ASN A 208 -17.01 -18.03 5.13
N LYS A 209 -16.74 -19.21 5.72
CA LYS A 209 -16.21 -19.34 7.09
C LYS A 209 -14.83 -18.69 7.23
N PHE A 210 -13.95 -18.90 6.26
CA PHE A 210 -12.61 -18.32 6.26
C PHE A 210 -12.67 -16.79 6.16
N SER A 211 -13.46 -16.25 5.22
CA SER A 211 -13.65 -14.79 5.11
C SER A 211 -14.24 -14.21 6.40
N LYS A 212 -15.23 -14.88 7.01
CA LYS A 212 -15.79 -14.46 8.30
C LYS A 212 -14.73 -14.42 9.40
N GLU A 213 -13.88 -15.44 9.51
CA GLU A 213 -12.79 -15.47 10.48
C GLU A 213 -11.77 -14.34 10.22
N LEU A 214 -11.31 -14.22 8.98
CA LEU A 214 -10.30 -13.25 8.55
C LEU A 214 -10.75 -11.80 8.79
N PHE A 215 -11.94 -11.42 8.29
CA PHE A 215 -12.44 -10.04 8.41
C PHE A 215 -12.81 -9.65 9.85
N ASN A 216 -12.95 -10.60 10.78
CA ASN A 216 -13.10 -10.31 12.21
C ASN A 216 -11.76 -10.02 12.92
N ILE A 217 -10.63 -10.25 12.27
CA ILE A 217 -9.30 -9.97 12.82
C ILE A 217 -8.88 -8.57 12.37
N ASN A 218 -8.56 -7.70 13.33
CA ASN A 218 -7.94 -6.40 13.09
C ASN A 218 -6.53 -6.45 13.67
N VAL A 219 -5.52 -6.18 12.85
CA VAL A 219 -4.12 -6.07 13.28
C VAL A 219 -3.71 -4.63 13.54
N ASN A 220 -4.38 -3.66 12.91
CA ASN A 220 -4.14 -2.23 13.12
C ASN A 220 -5.39 -1.52 13.66
N HIS A 221 -5.39 -1.21 14.96
CA HIS A 221 -6.53 -0.59 15.67
C HIS A 221 -6.87 0.85 15.23
N GLY A 222 -6.00 1.52 14.47
CA GLY A 222 -6.24 2.89 13.99
C GLY A 222 -7.16 3.02 12.77
N LEU A 223 -7.53 1.89 12.15
CA LEU A 223 -8.25 1.85 10.86
C LEU A 223 -9.72 1.41 11.01
N GLU A 224 -10.23 1.36 12.24
CA GLU A 224 -11.35 0.51 12.66
C GLU A 224 -12.77 0.96 12.23
N LEU A 225 -12.95 1.84 11.24
CA LEU A 225 -14.24 2.55 11.09
C LEU A 225 -15.12 2.26 9.85
N THR A 226 -14.70 1.51 8.83
CA THR A 226 -15.50 1.46 7.58
C THR A 226 -16.58 0.38 7.48
N ILE A 227 -16.35 -0.85 7.96
CA ILE A 227 -17.28 -1.95 7.64
C ILE A 227 -18.55 -1.90 8.52
N LYS A 228 -18.43 -1.66 9.83
CA LYS A 228 -19.61 -1.53 10.72
C LYS A 228 -20.46 -0.30 10.43
N GLY A 229 -19.83 0.82 10.06
CA GLY A 229 -20.51 2.04 9.67
C GLY A 229 -21.39 1.82 8.43
N PHE A 230 -20.83 1.22 7.38
CA PHE A 230 -21.52 0.95 6.12
C PHE A 230 -22.65 -0.09 6.26
N LEU A 231 -22.43 -1.19 6.99
CA LEU A 231 -23.47 -2.21 7.26
C LEU A 231 -24.66 -1.65 8.07
N ASN A 232 -24.41 -0.74 9.02
CA ASN A 232 -25.47 -0.04 9.74
C ASN A 232 -26.15 1.04 8.87
N MET A 233 -25.44 1.59 7.88
CA MET A 233 -25.94 2.62 6.96
C MET A 233 -27.06 2.11 6.05
N LYS A 234 -27.02 0.82 5.67
CA LYS A 234 -28.12 0.17 4.94
C LYS A 234 -29.43 0.08 5.72
N LYS A 235 -29.41 0.27 7.05
CA LYS A 235 -30.65 0.32 7.86
C LYS A 235 -31.19 1.73 8.11
N ASN A 236 -30.40 2.81 7.99
CA ASN A 236 -30.81 4.11 8.55
C ASN A 236 -30.34 5.40 7.83
N ALA A 237 -29.72 5.40 6.65
CA ALA A 237 -29.25 6.68 6.08
C ALA A 237 -29.42 6.82 4.56
N ILE A 238 -30.68 6.93 4.14
CA ILE A 238 -31.05 7.89 3.10
C ILE A 238 -31.26 9.21 3.85
N LYS A 239 -30.42 10.21 3.61
CA LYS A 239 -30.40 11.59 4.16
C LYS A 239 -29.53 11.81 5.40
N THR A 240 -28.28 12.19 5.18
CA THR A 240 -27.68 13.30 5.94
C THR A 240 -27.28 14.43 4.98
N PRO A 241 -27.64 15.70 5.26
CA PRO A 241 -27.33 16.86 4.39
C PRO A 241 -25.88 17.35 4.44
N LEU A 242 -24.97 16.59 5.04
CA LEU A 242 -23.55 16.91 5.12
C LEU A 242 -22.79 15.66 4.70
N GLY A 243 -22.44 15.60 3.41
CA GLY A 243 -21.76 14.51 2.73
C GLY A 243 -20.30 14.32 3.15
N THR A 244 -20.08 14.08 4.43
CA THR A 244 -18.76 13.79 5.02
C THR A 244 -18.87 12.53 5.87
N GLY A 245 -18.98 11.38 5.20
CA GLY A 245 -18.88 10.06 5.82
C GLY A 245 -17.49 9.48 5.66
N PHE A 246 -16.70 9.51 6.74
CA PHE A 246 -15.46 8.73 6.95
C PHE A 246 -14.24 9.08 6.08
N ASN A 247 -13.55 10.16 6.42
CA ASN A 247 -12.13 10.31 6.09
C ASN A 247 -11.29 9.41 7.01
N PHE A 248 -10.64 8.40 6.44
CA PHE A 248 -9.52 7.70 7.08
C PHE A 248 -8.40 8.70 7.39
N ALA A 249 -8.20 9.01 8.67
CA ALA A 249 -7.04 9.77 9.13
C ALA A 249 -5.94 8.79 9.54
N PHE A 250 -4.88 8.72 8.73
CA PHE A 250 -3.69 7.83 8.79
C PHE A 250 -3.91 6.43 8.22
N PRO A 251 -3.34 6.11 7.03
CA PRO A 251 -2.01 6.46 6.49
C PRO A 251 -2.02 7.56 5.41
N ALA A 252 -3.19 8.12 5.13
CA ALA A 252 -3.34 9.23 4.20
C ALA A 252 -2.52 10.47 4.61
N ILE A 253 -2.33 10.79 5.90
CA ILE A 253 -1.76 12.10 6.29
C ILE A 253 -0.25 12.26 5.97
N GLU A 254 0.56 11.21 6.08
CA GLU A 254 1.96 11.26 5.60
C GLU A 254 2.04 11.10 4.07
N ARG A 255 1.16 10.30 3.46
CA ARG A 255 1.11 10.07 2.01
C ARG A 255 0.46 11.21 1.22
N SER A 256 -0.42 12.01 1.84
CA SER A 256 -1.21 13.09 1.22
C SER A 256 -0.54 14.45 1.33
N GLN A 257 0.72 14.51 1.76
CA GLN A 257 1.43 15.78 1.76
C GLN A 257 1.54 16.26 0.31
N SER A 258 0.92 17.40 0.02
CA SER A 258 1.02 18.02 -1.28
C SER A 258 2.48 18.45 -1.49
N ILE A 259 3.10 18.02 -2.58
CA ILE A 259 4.49 18.37 -2.90
C ILE A 259 4.45 19.61 -3.76
N PHE A 260 5.16 20.67 -3.37
CA PHE A 260 5.28 21.86 -4.22
C PHE A 260 6.60 21.81 -4.96
N ILE A 261 6.56 21.71 -6.28
CA ILE A 261 7.77 21.76 -7.11
C ILE A 261 7.85 23.17 -7.68
N ASP A 262 8.81 23.95 -7.19
CA ASP A 262 9.08 25.30 -7.66
C ASP A 262 9.70 25.29 -9.06
N THR A 263 9.52 26.37 -9.82
CA THR A 263 10.14 26.54 -11.14
C THR A 263 11.43 27.34 -11.03
N GLU A 264 12.45 26.99 -11.82
CA GLU A 264 13.77 27.67 -11.78
C GLU A 264 13.70 29.14 -12.21
N LYS A 265 12.67 29.49 -12.99
CA LYS A 265 12.45 30.81 -13.57
C LYS A 265 11.01 31.23 -13.43
N TRP A 266 10.77 32.53 -13.55
CA TRP A 266 9.41 33.05 -13.57
C TRP A 266 8.76 32.76 -14.93
N PHE A 267 7.73 31.92 -14.93
CA PHE A 267 6.93 31.63 -16.12
C PHE A 267 5.59 32.39 -16.13
N PRO A 268 5.25 33.06 -17.25
CA PRO A 268 4.03 33.84 -17.39
C PRO A 268 2.74 33.01 -17.42
N ASN A 269 2.80 31.73 -17.79
CA ASN A 269 1.61 30.86 -17.89
C ASN A 269 1.80 29.52 -17.17
N ALA A 270 0.67 28.88 -16.87
CA ALA A 270 0.61 27.60 -16.16
C ALA A 270 1.23 26.43 -16.95
N GLU A 271 1.11 26.46 -18.28
CA GLU A 271 1.61 25.40 -19.16
C GLU A 271 3.14 25.32 -19.13
N GLN A 272 3.82 26.47 -19.18
CA GLN A 272 5.28 26.54 -19.08
C GLN A 272 5.78 26.10 -17.70
N ARG A 273 5.04 26.40 -16.62
CA ARG A 273 5.38 25.88 -15.28
C ARG A 273 5.31 24.35 -15.25
N LEU A 274 4.28 23.77 -15.86
CA LEU A 274 4.16 22.32 -15.96
C LEU A 274 5.30 21.71 -16.78
N VAL A 275 5.68 22.33 -17.91
CA VAL A 275 6.82 21.88 -18.73
C VAL A 275 8.11 21.84 -17.90
N ASP A 276 8.38 22.88 -17.10
CA ASP A 276 9.58 22.95 -16.27
C ASP A 276 9.59 21.88 -15.17
N VAL A 277 8.45 21.68 -14.50
CA VAL A 277 8.29 20.63 -13.48
C VAL A 277 8.46 19.24 -14.10
N ARG A 278 7.92 18.98 -15.28
CA ARG A 278 8.08 17.71 -16.01
C ARG A 278 9.54 17.39 -16.32
N ARG A 279 10.28 18.38 -16.82
CA ARG A 279 11.73 18.26 -17.03
C ARG A 279 12.44 17.87 -15.74
N ARG A 280 12.07 18.49 -14.61
CA ARG A 280 12.67 18.17 -13.31
C ARG A 280 12.34 16.77 -12.80
N LEU A 281 11.12 16.27 -13.05
CA LEU A 281 10.75 14.89 -12.73
C LEU A 281 11.66 13.90 -13.46
N GLU A 282 11.85 14.09 -14.78
CA GLU A 282 12.74 13.26 -15.61
C GLU A 282 14.20 13.36 -15.15
N GLU A 283 14.71 14.56 -14.86
CA GLU A 283 16.07 14.78 -14.34
C GLU A 283 16.32 14.05 -13.00
N ASN A 284 15.26 13.83 -12.20
CA ASN A 284 15.34 13.07 -10.95
C ASN A 284 14.97 11.58 -11.10
N GLY A 285 14.80 11.10 -12.33
CA GLY A 285 14.57 9.69 -12.64
C GLY A 285 13.12 9.22 -12.51
N HIS A 286 12.16 10.14 -12.32
CA HIS A 286 10.74 9.81 -12.30
C HIS A 286 10.17 9.71 -13.72
N SER A 287 9.27 8.75 -13.91
CA SER A 287 8.46 8.65 -15.12
C SER A 287 7.14 9.38 -14.91
N TYR A 288 6.57 9.98 -15.97
CA TYR A 288 5.23 10.53 -15.88
C TYR A 288 4.41 10.32 -17.16
N ASN A 289 3.09 10.31 -17.00
CA ASN A 289 2.12 10.30 -18.08
C ASN A 289 0.98 11.27 -17.77
N ILE A 290 0.53 12.04 -18.76
CA ILE A 290 -0.56 13.00 -18.60
C ILE A 290 -1.86 12.31 -19.00
N LEU A 291 -2.76 12.14 -18.03
CA LEU A 291 -4.04 11.47 -18.25
C LEU A 291 -5.13 12.47 -18.67
N ARG A 292 -5.06 13.71 -18.18
CA ARG A 292 -6.04 14.75 -18.50
C ARG A 292 -5.39 16.13 -18.49
N MET A 293 -5.55 16.87 -19.58
CA MET A 293 -5.17 18.28 -19.67
C MET A 293 -6.30 19.19 -19.15
N GLY A 294 -5.94 20.39 -18.71
CA GLY A 294 -6.89 21.40 -18.23
C GLY A 294 -6.22 22.44 -17.33
N ALA A 295 -7.02 23.25 -16.64
CA ALA A 295 -6.50 24.22 -15.66
C ALA A 295 -5.77 23.53 -14.48
N VAL A 296 -6.22 22.32 -14.13
CA VAL A 296 -5.55 21.41 -13.18
C VAL A 296 -5.35 20.06 -13.89
N PRO A 297 -4.18 19.83 -14.51
CA PRO A 297 -3.88 18.57 -15.16
C PRO A 297 -3.87 17.39 -14.18
N LEU A 298 -4.31 16.23 -14.66
CA LEU A 298 -4.15 14.95 -13.95
C LEU A 298 -2.96 14.22 -14.56
N ILE A 299 -1.96 13.94 -13.73
CA ILE A 299 -0.72 13.29 -14.13
C ILE A 299 -0.49 12.04 -13.30
N LYS A 300 -0.05 10.95 -13.94
CA LYS A 300 0.49 9.78 -13.27
C LYS A 300 2.00 9.97 -13.19
N ILE A 301 2.56 10.02 -11.98
CA ILE A 301 4.01 10.02 -11.76
C ILE A 301 4.35 8.65 -11.17
N ASP A 302 5.18 7.89 -11.87
CA ASP A 302 5.44 6.48 -11.63
C ASP A 302 4.12 5.69 -11.48
N ASN A 303 3.79 5.21 -10.28
CA ASN A 303 2.55 4.45 -10.01
C ASN A 303 1.43 5.27 -9.36
N ILE A 304 1.64 6.58 -9.10
CA ILE A 304 0.71 7.39 -8.30
C ILE A 304 0.10 8.51 -9.14
N LEU A 305 -1.19 8.76 -8.94
CA LEU A 305 -1.91 9.84 -9.58
C LEU A 305 -1.82 11.14 -8.76
N TYR A 306 -1.62 12.25 -9.46
CA TYR A 306 -1.55 13.58 -8.89
C TYR A 306 -2.36 14.56 -9.72
N GLU A 307 -3.07 15.45 -9.04
CA GLU A 307 -3.47 16.73 -9.61
C GLU A 307 -2.29 17.68 -9.56
N ALA A 308 -1.91 18.20 -10.72
CA ALA A 308 -0.87 19.21 -10.87
C ALA A 308 -1.53 20.60 -10.83
N ILE A 309 -1.44 21.31 -9.71
CA ILE A 309 -2.07 22.61 -9.51
C ILE A 309 -1.01 23.70 -9.71
N PRO A 310 -1.05 24.48 -10.80
CA PRO A 310 -0.15 25.61 -10.97
C PRO A 310 -0.43 26.67 -9.90
N GLU A 311 0.55 26.98 -9.07
CA GLU A 311 0.39 27.90 -7.94
C GLU A 311 1.59 28.86 -7.84
N ALA A 312 1.43 29.91 -7.04
CA ALA A 312 2.51 30.75 -6.57
C ALA A 312 2.43 30.86 -5.04
N ILE A 313 3.51 30.55 -4.35
CA ILE A 313 3.60 30.76 -2.89
C ILE A 313 3.84 32.25 -2.64
N PRO A 314 2.98 32.92 -1.84
CA PRO A 314 3.11 34.34 -1.55
C PRO A 314 4.33 34.61 -0.67
N GLY A 315 5.03 35.70 -0.96
CA GLY A 315 6.21 36.17 -0.23
C GLY A 315 6.66 37.52 -0.77
N ARG A 316 7.79 38.05 -0.28
CA ARG A 316 8.35 39.31 -0.80
C ARG A 316 8.64 39.23 -2.30
N ILE A 317 9.06 38.05 -2.77
CA ILE A 317 9.14 37.67 -4.18
C ILE A 317 8.33 36.37 -4.31
N PRO A 318 7.24 36.33 -5.09
CA PRO A 318 6.43 35.13 -5.26
C PRO A 318 7.24 34.00 -5.90
N ILE A 319 7.13 32.80 -5.34
CA ILE A 319 7.77 31.60 -5.88
C ILE A 319 6.73 30.85 -6.71
N HIS A 320 6.95 30.76 -8.01
CA HIS A 320 6.08 30.03 -8.92
C HIS A 320 6.41 28.55 -8.91
N GLY A 321 5.40 27.70 -9.08
CA GLY A 321 5.57 26.25 -9.09
C GLY A 321 4.30 25.50 -9.43
N VAL A 322 4.35 24.19 -9.23
CA VAL A 322 3.22 23.28 -9.36
C VAL A 322 3.09 22.50 -8.06
N ARG A 323 1.92 22.57 -7.42
CA ARG A 323 1.56 21.73 -6.29
C ARG A 323 1.00 20.42 -6.80
N LEU A 324 1.68 19.33 -6.51
CA LEU A 324 1.22 17.97 -6.71
C LEU A 324 0.37 17.55 -5.52
N ARG A 325 -0.94 17.36 -5.74
CA ARG A 325 -1.86 16.80 -4.76
C ARG A 325 -2.20 15.37 -5.17
N ARG A 326 -1.93 14.38 -4.30
CA ARG A 326 -2.32 12.99 -4.60
C ARG A 326 -3.80 12.92 -4.93
N TYR A 327 -4.11 12.29 -6.04
CA TYR A 327 -5.47 12.08 -6.52
C TYR A 327 -5.93 10.69 -6.08
N CYS A 328 -6.87 10.63 -5.14
CA CYS A 328 -7.58 9.40 -4.83
C CYS A 328 -8.63 9.16 -5.91
N ILE A 329 -8.65 7.95 -6.48
CA ILE A 329 -9.48 7.58 -7.63
C ILE A 329 -10.98 7.72 -7.31
#